data_AF-S2JQY4-F1
#
_entry.id   AF-S2JQY4-F1
#
_cell.length_a   1.000
_cell.length_b   1.000
_cell.length_c   1.000
_cell.angle_alpha   90.00
_cell.angle_beta   90.00
_cell.angle_gamma   90.00
#
_symmetry.space_group_name_H-M   'P 1'
#
loop_
_entity.id
_entity.type
_entity.pdbx_description
1 polymer ?
#
loop_
_entity_poly.entity_id
_entity_poly.type
_entity_poly.pdbx_seq_one_letter_code
_entity_poly.pdbx_strand_id
1 'polypeptide(L)'
;MVGDQAINGSNDNDSKQTIDISTLDKNNIEWNHIDARRDIHNAIREGDIGRAFNLIEKHFPNLIRIYNTINRMETTPEDKATLPKSHCIIYKLRCQQFVETLRSSGPIEAIQFAKFYFRSCSKIYKELTHDATSLIAYTDLESHDRSSQRHRDKIADEVNEMILESQHFSPQTALEKLWRQKIAIQVELDNQKRQASSRDQQESENTKIPM
;
A
#
# COMPACT_ATOMS: atom_id res chain seq x y z
N MET A 1 77.62 4.16 -3.63
CA MET A 1 76.99 5.34 -3.01
C MET A 1 76.10 5.99 -4.04
N VAL A 2 74.80 6.02 -3.73
CA VAL A 2 73.86 7.14 -3.95
C VAL A 2 73.73 7.74 -5.36
N GLY A 3 72.51 7.77 -5.90
CA GLY A 3 72.10 8.87 -6.76
C GLY A 3 70.96 8.60 -7.74
N ASP A 4 69.73 8.54 -7.23
CA ASP A 4 68.47 8.54 -7.97
C ASP A 4 68.32 9.74 -8.91
N GLN A 5 67.64 9.54 -10.05
CA GLN A 5 66.56 10.41 -10.49
C GLN A 5 65.64 9.70 -11.48
N ALA A 6 64.50 9.24 -10.95
CA ALA A 6 63.37 8.68 -11.68
C ALA A 6 62.53 9.81 -12.31
N ILE A 7 62.13 9.60 -13.57
CA ILE A 7 61.24 10.45 -14.33
C ILE A 7 59.80 10.23 -13.82
N ASN A 8 59.15 11.35 -13.54
CA ASN A 8 57.85 11.46 -12.91
C ASN A 8 56.71 11.39 -13.93
N GLY A 9 55.68 10.60 -13.62
CA GLY A 9 54.27 10.96 -13.84
C GLY A 9 53.66 10.77 -15.23
N SER A 10 53.04 9.61 -15.44
CA SER A 10 51.79 9.49 -16.22
C SER A 10 50.92 8.39 -15.60
N ASN A 11 50.15 8.77 -14.58
CA ASN A 11 49.06 7.95 -14.06
C ASN A 11 47.79 8.28 -14.86
N ASP A 12 47.61 7.63 -16.00
CA ASP A 12 46.32 7.50 -16.66
C ASP A 12 45.47 6.49 -15.89
N ASN A 13 44.88 6.94 -14.78
CA ASN A 13 43.76 6.24 -14.17
C ASN A 13 42.51 6.53 -15.03
N ASP A 14 42.40 5.81 -16.13
CA ASP A 14 41.15 5.64 -16.88
C ASP A 14 40.21 4.79 -16.02
N SER A 15 39.59 5.43 -15.02
CA SER A 15 38.54 4.85 -14.20
C SER A 15 37.30 4.67 -15.06
N LYS A 16 37.30 3.63 -15.88
CA LYS A 16 36.08 3.05 -16.43
C LYS A 16 35.22 2.65 -15.25
N GLN A 17 34.28 3.53 -14.89
CA GLN A 17 33.08 3.18 -14.17
C GLN A 17 32.40 2.09 -15.00
N THR A 18 32.72 0.84 -14.71
CA THR A 18 31.88 -0.30 -15.06
C THR A 18 30.58 -0.08 -14.29
N ILE A 19 29.64 0.59 -14.95
CA ILE A 19 28.25 0.64 -14.51
C ILE A 19 27.83 -0.82 -14.42
N ASP A 20 27.69 -1.29 -13.18
CA ASP A 20 27.36 -2.66 -12.88
C ASP A 20 26.00 -2.96 -13.48
N ILE A 21 25.98 -3.73 -14.57
CA ILE A 21 24.78 -4.06 -15.36
C ILE A 21 23.67 -4.65 -14.45
N SER A 22 24.05 -5.29 -13.34
CA SER A 22 23.12 -5.80 -12.34
C SER A 22 22.35 -4.72 -11.58
N THR A 23 22.89 -3.50 -11.45
CA THR A 23 22.21 -2.35 -10.84
C THR A 23 21.20 -1.71 -11.78
N LEU A 24 21.48 -1.70 -13.08
CA LEU A 24 20.53 -1.24 -14.11
C LEU A 24 19.30 -2.15 -14.18
N ASP A 25 19.49 -3.46 -14.13
CA ASP A 25 18.38 -4.43 -14.16
C ASP A 25 17.49 -4.34 -12.91
N LYS A 26 18.07 -4.15 -11.72
CA LYS A 26 17.29 -3.92 -10.49
C LYS A 26 16.50 -2.62 -10.55
N ASN A 27 17.12 -1.53 -11.00
CA ASN A 27 16.44 -0.25 -11.17
C ASN A 27 15.29 -0.36 -12.19
N ASN A 28 15.49 -1.11 -13.28
CA ASN A 28 14.45 -1.32 -14.28
C ASN A 28 13.27 -2.14 -13.71
N ILE A 29 13.54 -3.17 -12.91
CA ILE A 29 12.51 -3.95 -12.21
C ILE A 29 11.75 -3.07 -11.20
N GLU A 30 12.43 -2.23 -10.43
CA GLU A 30 11.80 -1.30 -9.48
C GLU A 30 10.93 -0.24 -10.17
N TRP A 31 11.42 0.37 -11.25
CA TRP A 31 10.63 1.33 -12.05
C TRP A 31 9.39 0.67 -12.66
N ASN A 32 9.53 -0.53 -13.22
CA ASN A 32 8.40 -1.29 -13.75
C ASN A 32 7.36 -1.63 -12.66
N HIS A 33 7.79 -1.88 -11.41
CA HIS A 33 6.86 -2.08 -10.29
C HIS A 33 6.13 -0.80 -9.87
N ILE A 34 6.79 0.36 -9.94
CA ILE A 34 6.15 1.66 -9.65
C ILE A 34 5.07 1.95 -10.68
N ASP A 35 5.38 1.81 -11.97
CA ASP A 35 4.40 2.03 -13.04
C ASP A 35 3.25 1.02 -12.96
N ALA A 36 3.54 -0.26 -12.73
CA ALA A 36 2.52 -1.29 -12.55
C ALA A 36 1.58 -0.98 -11.37
N ARG A 37 2.12 -0.50 -10.25
CA ARG A 37 1.31 -0.09 -9.09
C ARG A 37 0.41 1.09 -9.40
N ARG A 38 0.91 2.11 -10.11
CA ARG A 38 0.11 3.25 -10.57
C ARG A 38 -1.03 2.77 -11.48
N ASP A 39 -0.73 1.87 -12.41
CA ASP A 39 -1.73 1.35 -13.33
C ASP A 39 -2.79 0.49 -12.63
N ILE A 40 -2.39 -0.31 -11.62
CA ILE A 40 -3.33 -1.05 -10.76
C ILE A 40 -4.23 -0.08 -10.00
N HIS A 41 -3.64 0.93 -9.36
CA HIS A 41 -4.39 1.93 -8.59
C HIS A 41 -5.43 2.63 -9.46
N ASN A 42 -5.03 3.12 -10.64
CA ASN A 42 -5.92 3.78 -11.59
C ASN A 42 -7.03 2.83 -12.08
N ALA A 43 -6.69 1.59 -12.46
CA ALA A 43 -7.68 0.61 -12.91
C ALA A 43 -8.75 0.34 -11.83
N ILE A 44 -8.36 0.27 -10.55
CA ILE A 44 -9.32 0.10 -9.44
C ILE A 44 -10.21 1.33 -9.31
N ARG A 45 -9.65 2.54 -9.39
CA ARG A 45 -10.42 3.80 -9.27
C ARG A 45 -11.43 3.97 -10.40
N GLU A 46 -11.05 3.59 -11.61
CA GLU A 46 -11.88 3.64 -12.81
C GLU A 46 -12.96 2.54 -12.83
N GLY A 47 -12.88 1.55 -11.94
CA GLY A 47 -13.83 0.43 -11.87
C GLY A 47 -13.49 -0.74 -12.78
N ASP A 48 -12.37 -0.70 -13.51
CA ASP A 48 -11.86 -1.83 -14.29
C ASP A 48 -11.08 -2.81 -13.39
N ILE A 49 -11.84 -3.48 -12.53
CA ILE A 49 -11.27 -4.43 -11.56
C ILE A 49 -10.68 -5.67 -12.25
N GLY A 50 -11.22 -6.04 -13.43
CA GLY A 50 -10.68 -7.14 -14.23
C GLY A 50 -9.24 -6.86 -14.68
N ARG A 51 -8.99 -5.66 -15.22
CA ARG A 51 -7.63 -5.21 -15.56
C ARG A 51 -6.73 -5.13 -14.34
N ALA A 52 -7.24 -4.63 -13.21
CA ALA A 52 -6.46 -4.58 -11.97
C ALA A 52 -5.98 -5.99 -11.56
N PHE A 53 -6.84 -7.01 -11.62
CA PHE A 53 -6.44 -8.40 -11.35
C PHE A 53 -5.38 -8.91 -12.32
N ASN A 54 -5.52 -8.65 -13.62
CA ASN A 54 -4.53 -9.06 -14.63
C ASN A 54 -3.15 -8.43 -14.36
N LEU A 55 -3.13 -7.15 -13.99
CA LEU A 55 -1.89 -6.45 -13.65
C LEU A 55 -1.26 -7.00 -12.36
N ILE A 56 -2.07 -7.28 -11.33
CA ILE A 56 -1.59 -7.91 -10.09
C ILE A 56 -1.01 -9.30 -10.37
N GLU A 57 -1.69 -10.12 -11.18
CA GLU A 57 -1.21 -11.46 -11.52
C GLU A 57 0.10 -11.41 -12.32
N LYS A 58 0.21 -10.46 -13.25
CA LYS A 58 1.42 -10.27 -14.08
C LYS A 58 2.63 -9.80 -13.28
N HIS A 59 2.46 -8.79 -12.42
CA HIS A 59 3.58 -8.13 -11.75
C HIS A 59 3.81 -8.60 -10.31
N PHE A 60 2.77 -9.12 -9.64
CA PHE A 60 2.80 -9.54 -8.24
C PHE A 60 2.13 -10.93 -8.04
N PRO A 61 2.55 -11.96 -8.80
CA PRO A 61 1.86 -13.27 -8.85
C PRO A 61 1.77 -13.97 -7.49
N ASN A 62 2.72 -13.71 -6.59
CA ASN A 62 2.73 -14.28 -5.25
C ASN A 62 1.48 -13.92 -4.43
N LEU A 63 0.92 -12.72 -4.61
CA LEU A 63 -0.29 -12.29 -3.92
C LEU A 63 -1.50 -13.15 -4.31
N ILE A 64 -1.67 -13.38 -5.62
CA ILE A 64 -2.75 -14.23 -6.16
C ILE A 64 -2.52 -15.69 -5.79
N ARG A 65 -1.27 -16.16 -5.82
CA ARG A 65 -0.92 -17.53 -5.43
C ARG A 65 -1.29 -17.82 -3.98
N ILE A 66 -0.89 -16.95 -3.05
CA ILE A 66 -1.22 -17.09 -1.61
C ILE A 66 -2.75 -17.10 -1.43
N TYR A 67 -3.45 -16.18 -2.08
CA TYR A 67 -4.91 -16.13 -2.04
C TYR A 67 -5.56 -17.44 -2.50
N ASN A 68 -5.14 -17.95 -3.66
CA ASN A 68 -5.68 -19.18 -4.22
C ASN A 68 -5.31 -20.43 -3.40
N THR A 69 -4.12 -20.48 -2.82
CA THR A 69 -3.70 -21.59 -1.94
C THR A 69 -4.60 -21.68 -0.72
N ILE A 70 -4.86 -20.55 -0.05
CA ILE A 70 -5.74 -20.53 1.13
C ILE A 70 -7.17 -20.96 0.76
N ASN A 71 -7.70 -20.50 -0.37
CA ASN A 71 -9.05 -20.87 -0.83
C ASN A 71 -9.23 -22.35 -1.19
N ARG A 72 -8.13 -23.08 -1.41
CA ARG A 72 -8.12 -24.51 -1.73
C ARG A 72 -7.88 -25.40 -0.52
N MET A 73 -7.47 -24.85 0.62
CA MET A 73 -7.26 -25.63 1.84
C MET A 73 -8.62 -26.10 2.38
N GLU A 74 -8.79 -27.41 2.57
CA GLU A 74 -10.02 -27.99 3.13
C GLU A 74 -10.27 -27.55 4.58
N THR A 75 -9.19 -27.24 5.31
CA THR A 75 -9.19 -26.70 6.67
C THR A 75 -8.93 -25.19 6.64
N THR A 76 -9.78 -24.42 5.94
CA THR A 76 -9.74 -22.96 6.09
C THR A 76 -9.92 -22.60 7.57
N PRO A 77 -9.01 -21.82 8.17
CA PRO A 77 -9.18 -21.35 9.54
C PRO A 77 -10.53 -20.66 9.67
N GLU A 78 -11.35 -21.07 10.63
CA GLU A 78 -12.61 -20.36 10.92
C GLU A 78 -12.34 -18.94 11.42
N ASP A 79 -11.12 -18.70 11.92
CA ASP A 79 -10.70 -17.42 12.47
C ASP A 79 -9.90 -16.57 11.47
N LYS A 80 -10.51 -15.45 11.07
CA LYS A 80 -9.95 -14.39 10.22
C LYS A 80 -8.61 -13.87 10.75
N ALA A 81 -8.36 -13.91 12.07
CA ALA A 81 -7.16 -13.35 12.68
C ALA A 81 -5.86 -14.07 12.27
N THR A 82 -5.97 -15.34 11.85
CA THR A 82 -4.81 -16.16 11.46
C THR A 82 -4.39 -15.99 9.99
N LEU A 83 -5.22 -15.33 9.19
CA LEU A 83 -5.01 -15.18 7.75
C LEU A 83 -4.16 -13.94 7.43
N PRO A 84 -3.30 -14.00 6.40
CA PRO A 84 -2.59 -12.82 5.91
C PRO A 84 -3.56 -11.70 5.54
N LYS A 85 -3.22 -10.45 5.87
CA LYS A 85 -4.02 -9.26 5.51
C LYS A 85 -4.30 -9.20 4.00
N SER A 86 -3.31 -9.59 3.19
CA SER A 86 -3.42 -9.65 1.73
C SER A 86 -4.58 -10.53 1.24
N HIS A 87 -4.88 -11.62 1.95
CA HIS A 87 -6.02 -12.49 1.62
C HIS A 87 -7.35 -11.73 1.72
N CYS A 88 -7.52 -10.93 2.78
CA CYS A 88 -8.72 -10.13 2.98
C CYS A 88 -8.84 -9.01 1.93
N ILE A 89 -7.73 -8.35 1.60
CA ILE A 89 -7.69 -7.25 0.62
C ILE A 89 -8.02 -7.75 -0.79
N ILE A 90 -7.43 -8.88 -1.20
CA ILE A 90 -7.78 -9.52 -2.48
C ILE A 90 -9.27 -9.92 -2.51
N TYR A 91 -9.81 -10.41 -1.39
CA TYR A 91 -11.24 -10.71 -1.32
C TYR A 91 -12.13 -9.47 -1.43
N LYS A 92 -11.77 -8.35 -0.77
CA LYS A 92 -12.47 -7.07 -0.94
C LYS A 92 -12.46 -6.63 -2.40
N LEU A 93 -11.33 -6.78 -3.09
CA LEU A 93 -11.22 -6.48 -4.53
C LEU A 93 -12.14 -7.38 -5.37
N ARG A 94 -12.28 -8.68 -5.03
CA ARG A 94 -13.27 -9.57 -5.67
C ARG A 94 -14.71 -9.13 -5.39
N CYS A 95 -15.01 -8.69 -4.17
CA CYS A 95 -16.32 -8.11 -3.87
C CYS A 95 -16.58 -6.85 -4.70
N GLN A 96 -15.57 -5.99 -4.90
CA GLN A 96 -15.72 -4.83 -5.78
C GLN A 96 -15.95 -5.25 -7.23
N GLN A 97 -15.22 -6.25 -7.73
CA GLN A 97 -15.44 -6.79 -9.07
C GLN A 97 -16.89 -7.27 -9.27
N PHE A 98 -17.47 -7.90 -8.25
CA PHE A 98 -18.88 -8.28 -8.25
C PHE A 98 -19.79 -7.05 -8.38
N VAL A 99 -19.55 -5.99 -7.61
CA VAL A 99 -20.34 -4.74 -7.69
C VAL A 99 -20.24 -4.10 -9.08
N GLU A 100 -19.04 -4.05 -9.65
CA GLU A 100 -18.85 -3.51 -11.01
C GLU A 100 -19.47 -4.42 -12.09
N THR A 101 -19.49 -5.73 -11.89
CA THR A 101 -20.23 -6.67 -12.76
C THR A 101 -21.73 -6.43 -12.67
N LEU A 102 -22.25 -6.25 -11.45
CA LEU A 102 -23.66 -5.96 -11.20
C LEU A 102 -24.08 -4.64 -11.86
N ARG A 103 -23.22 -3.62 -11.84
CA ARG A 103 -23.46 -2.33 -12.49
C ARG A 103 -23.42 -2.39 -14.01
N SER A 104 -22.43 -3.08 -14.58
CA SER A 104 -22.16 -3.05 -16.02
C SER A 104 -22.93 -4.11 -16.82
N SER A 105 -23.03 -5.32 -16.28
CA SER A 105 -23.58 -6.49 -16.98
C SER A 105 -24.93 -6.93 -16.42
N GLY A 106 -25.22 -6.55 -15.17
CA GLY A 106 -26.49 -6.81 -14.51
C GLY A 106 -26.47 -7.99 -13.53
N PRO A 107 -27.63 -8.33 -12.94
CA PRO A 107 -27.70 -9.27 -11.82
C PRO A 107 -27.34 -10.72 -12.17
N ILE A 108 -27.64 -11.17 -13.38
CA ILE A 108 -27.48 -12.58 -13.77
C ILE A 108 -25.99 -12.95 -13.79
N GLU A 109 -25.18 -12.13 -14.46
CA GLU A 109 -23.74 -12.24 -14.59
C GLU A 109 -23.07 -12.10 -13.22
N ALA A 110 -23.54 -11.15 -12.41
CA ALA A 110 -23.05 -10.98 -11.04
C ALA A 110 -23.30 -12.22 -10.16
N ILE A 111 -24.48 -12.84 -10.27
CA ILE A 111 -24.80 -14.08 -9.55
C ILE A 111 -23.89 -15.23 -10.01
N GLN A 112 -23.64 -15.36 -11.32
CA GLN A 112 -22.71 -16.37 -11.84
C GLN A 112 -21.30 -16.15 -11.31
N PHE A 113 -20.84 -14.89 -11.29
CA PHE A 113 -19.56 -14.51 -10.71
C PHE A 113 -19.48 -14.90 -9.22
N ALA A 114 -20.49 -14.54 -8.42
CA ALA A 114 -20.52 -14.84 -6.98
C ALA A 114 -20.47 -16.34 -6.70
N LYS A 115 -21.18 -17.17 -7.50
CA LYS A 115 -21.15 -18.64 -7.37
C LYS A 115 -19.75 -19.21 -7.51
N PHE A 116 -18.92 -18.64 -8.38
CA PHE A 116 -17.57 -19.11 -8.63
C PHE A 116 -16.58 -18.59 -7.58
N TYR A 117 -16.64 -17.30 -7.24
CA TYR A 117 -15.59 -16.65 -6.44
C TYR A 117 -15.87 -16.53 -4.94
N PHE A 118 -17.14 -16.55 -4.50
CA PHE A 118 -17.46 -16.34 -3.07
C PHE A 118 -17.52 -17.64 -2.26
N ARG A 119 -17.61 -18.81 -2.90
CA ARG A 119 -17.89 -20.08 -2.21
C ARG A 119 -16.90 -20.41 -1.09
N SER A 120 -15.60 -20.23 -1.30
CA SER A 120 -14.56 -20.52 -0.29
C SER A 120 -14.47 -19.42 0.78
N CYS A 121 -14.63 -18.17 0.38
CA CYS A 121 -14.42 -17.01 1.25
C CYS A 121 -15.67 -16.59 2.05
N SER A 122 -16.88 -17.02 1.65
CA SER A 122 -18.14 -16.59 2.28
C SER A 122 -18.26 -17.01 3.74
N LYS A 123 -17.64 -18.12 4.13
CA LYS A 123 -17.59 -18.58 5.52
C LYS A 123 -16.66 -17.74 6.38
N ILE A 124 -15.55 -17.28 5.82
CA ILE A 124 -14.49 -16.51 6.49
C ILE A 124 -14.87 -15.04 6.61
N TYR A 125 -15.43 -14.48 5.52
CA TYR A 125 -15.77 -13.07 5.39
C TYR A 125 -17.27 -12.89 5.18
N LYS A 126 -18.08 -13.38 6.13
CA LYS A 126 -19.55 -13.38 6.05
C LYS A 126 -20.12 -11.98 5.81
N GLU A 127 -19.69 -11.02 6.62
CA GLU A 127 -20.13 -9.62 6.52
C GLU A 127 -19.80 -9.04 5.15
N LEU A 128 -18.54 -9.16 4.69
CA LEU A 128 -18.13 -8.62 3.39
C LEU A 128 -18.93 -9.22 2.23
N THR A 129 -19.21 -10.52 2.32
CA THR A 129 -19.99 -11.25 1.31
C THR A 129 -21.45 -10.81 1.34
N HIS A 130 -22.04 -10.75 2.52
CA HIS A 130 -23.42 -10.33 2.70
C HIS A 130 -23.64 -8.92 2.16
N ASP A 131 -22.80 -7.97 2.57
CA ASP A 131 -22.82 -6.58 2.09
C ASP A 131 -22.68 -6.45 0.57
N ALA A 132 -21.92 -7.33 -0.08
CA ALA A 132 -21.80 -7.32 -1.54
C ALA A 132 -23.07 -7.89 -2.18
N THR A 133 -23.49 -9.06 -1.73
CA THR A 133 -24.62 -9.79 -2.34
C THR A 133 -25.98 -9.13 -2.08
N SER A 134 -26.14 -8.39 -0.99
CA SER A 134 -27.38 -7.65 -0.68
C SER A 134 -27.70 -6.60 -1.74
N LEU A 135 -26.68 -6.09 -2.45
CA LEU A 135 -26.84 -5.12 -3.53
C LEU A 135 -27.65 -5.64 -4.71
N ILE A 136 -27.76 -6.95 -4.90
CA ILE A 136 -28.62 -7.55 -5.94
C ILE A 136 -30.09 -7.16 -5.73
N ALA A 137 -30.51 -6.99 -4.48
CA ALA A 137 -31.90 -6.72 -4.13
C ALA A 137 -32.31 -5.27 -4.39
N TYR A 138 -31.37 -4.37 -4.66
CA TYR A 138 -31.63 -2.95 -4.87
C TYR A 138 -31.56 -2.58 -6.35
N THR A 139 -32.52 -1.76 -6.78
CA THR A 139 -32.59 -1.24 -8.15
C THR A 139 -31.65 -0.07 -8.39
N ASP A 140 -31.37 0.70 -7.34
CA ASP A 140 -30.38 1.77 -7.35
C ASP A 140 -29.14 1.35 -6.56
N LEU A 141 -28.05 1.14 -7.29
CA LEU A 141 -26.76 0.78 -6.71
C LEU A 141 -26.00 2.01 -6.21
N GLU A 142 -26.26 3.20 -6.77
CA GLU A 142 -25.46 4.40 -6.54
C GLU A 142 -25.63 4.99 -5.14
N SER A 143 -26.77 4.72 -4.50
CA SER A 143 -27.03 5.17 -3.13
C SER A 143 -26.20 4.43 -2.06
N HIS A 144 -25.55 3.31 -2.41
CA HIS A 144 -24.84 2.47 -1.46
C HIS A 144 -23.34 2.75 -1.42
N ASP A 145 -22.78 2.90 -0.22
CA ASP A 145 -21.36 3.29 -0.01
C ASP A 145 -20.35 2.46 -0.83
N ARG A 146 -20.56 1.16 -1.01
CA ARG A 146 -19.67 0.26 -1.78
C ARG A 146 -19.59 0.55 -3.27
N SER A 147 -20.64 1.15 -3.81
CA SER A 147 -20.72 1.51 -5.21
C SER A 147 -20.03 2.85 -5.48
N SER A 148 -19.72 3.61 -4.42
CA SER A 148 -19.16 4.96 -4.49
C SER A 148 -17.71 5.00 -4.95
N GLN A 149 -17.31 6.14 -5.51
CA GLN A 149 -15.91 6.41 -5.85
C GLN A 149 -15.01 6.38 -4.61
N ARG A 150 -15.49 6.85 -3.46
CA ARG A 150 -14.72 6.84 -2.20
C ARG A 150 -14.34 5.42 -1.78
N HIS A 151 -15.24 4.46 -1.99
CA HIS A 151 -14.97 3.07 -1.69
C HIS A 151 -13.91 2.47 -2.64
N ARG A 152 -14.01 2.75 -3.95
CA ARG A 152 -12.98 2.35 -4.92
C ARG A 152 -11.61 2.92 -4.57
N ASP A 153 -11.55 4.21 -4.23
CA ASP A 153 -10.31 4.88 -3.83
C ASP A 153 -9.70 4.20 -2.60
N LYS A 154 -10.51 3.90 -1.58
CA LYS A 154 -10.05 3.17 -0.39
C LYS A 154 -9.52 1.77 -0.71
N ILE A 155 -10.20 1.01 -1.58
CA ILE A 155 -9.70 -0.31 -2.00
C ILE A 155 -8.39 -0.16 -2.78
N ALA A 156 -8.27 0.84 -3.64
CA ALA A 156 -7.05 1.10 -4.40
C ALA A 156 -5.86 1.39 -3.47
N ASP A 157 -6.09 2.17 -2.40
CA ASP A 157 -5.08 2.46 -1.37
C ASP A 157 -4.71 1.19 -0.59
N GLU A 158 -5.69 0.40 -0.12
CA GLU A 158 -5.42 -0.87 0.57
C GLU A 158 -4.64 -1.86 -0.30
N VAL A 159 -4.95 -1.94 -1.60
CA VAL A 159 -4.21 -2.80 -2.56
C VAL A 159 -2.79 -2.29 -2.76
N ASN A 160 -2.60 -0.98 -2.90
CA ASN A 160 -1.28 -0.38 -3.04
C ASN A 160 -0.41 -0.60 -1.79
N GLU A 161 -0.99 -0.44 -0.59
CA GLU A 161 -0.32 -0.74 0.68
C GLU A 161 0.08 -2.22 0.77
N MET A 162 -0.82 -3.14 0.41
CA MET A 162 -0.53 -4.57 0.37
C MET A 162 0.64 -4.89 -0.58
N ILE A 163 0.68 -4.27 -1.76
CA ILE A 163 1.77 -4.49 -2.72
C ILE A 163 3.09 -3.98 -2.13
N LEU A 164 3.09 -2.79 -1.53
CA LEU A 164 4.25 -2.23 -0.84
C LEU A 164 4.77 -3.17 0.26
N GLU A 165 3.88 -3.65 1.13
CA GLU A 165 4.22 -4.57 2.21
C GLU A 165 4.82 -5.88 1.66
N SER A 166 4.28 -6.42 0.57
CA SER A 166 4.77 -7.66 -0.05
C SER A 166 6.18 -7.53 -0.64
N GLN A 167 6.60 -6.31 -0.95
CA GLN A 167 7.93 -5.97 -1.45
C GLN A 167 8.86 -5.40 -0.36
N HIS A 168 8.43 -5.45 0.91
CA HIS A 168 9.13 -4.85 2.05
C HIS A 168 9.35 -3.33 1.95
N PHE A 169 8.57 -2.65 1.12
CA PHE A 169 8.55 -1.21 1.06
C PHE A 169 7.59 -0.64 2.11
N SER A 170 7.92 0.56 2.59
CA SER A 170 7.05 1.25 3.52
C SER A 170 5.83 1.81 2.78
N PRO A 171 4.62 1.70 3.35
CA PRO A 171 3.43 2.33 2.79
C PRO A 171 3.52 3.86 2.76
N GLN A 172 4.37 4.44 3.63
CA GLN A 172 4.65 5.87 3.68
C GLN A 172 5.80 6.23 2.74
N THR A 173 5.60 7.29 1.97
CA THR A 173 6.65 7.89 1.15
C THR A 173 7.76 8.48 2.04
N ALA A 174 8.98 8.57 1.50
CA ALA A 174 10.09 9.23 2.20
C ALA A 174 9.74 10.69 2.57
N LEU A 175 8.98 11.37 1.72
CA LEU A 175 8.52 12.73 1.96
C LEU A 175 7.53 12.81 3.13
N GLU A 176 6.56 11.89 3.22
CA GLU A 176 5.63 11.83 4.35
C GLU A 176 6.35 11.53 5.67
N LYS A 177 7.36 10.66 5.64
CA LYS A 177 8.21 10.39 6.82
C LYS A 177 8.95 11.64 7.26
N LEU A 178 9.61 12.34 6.33
CA LEU A 178 10.30 13.60 6.62
C LEU A 178 9.34 14.67 7.13
N TRP A 179 8.14 14.76 6.56
CA TRP A 179 7.14 15.73 6.98
C TRP A 179 6.63 15.44 8.40
N ARG A 180 6.35 14.18 8.74
CA ARG A 180 5.98 13.78 10.11
C ARG A 180 7.12 14.03 11.10
N GLN A 181 8.37 13.73 10.73
CA GLN A 181 9.54 14.04 11.55
C GLN A 181 9.65 15.55 11.80
N LYS A 182 9.48 16.37 10.76
CA LYS A 182 9.45 17.83 10.89
C LYS A 182 8.36 18.29 11.86
N ILE A 183 7.13 17.76 11.74
CA ILE A 183 6.03 18.11 12.64
C ILE A 183 6.36 17.70 14.08
N ALA A 184 6.87 16.49 14.30
CA ALA A 184 7.23 16.01 15.63
C ALA A 184 8.33 16.88 16.27
N ILE A 185 9.36 17.25 15.52
CA ILE A 185 10.42 18.16 15.98
C ILE A 185 9.83 19.52 16.33
N GLN A 186 8.96 20.08 15.47
CA GLN A 186 8.36 21.38 15.72
C GLN A 186 7.52 21.40 17.00
N VAL A 187 6.70 20.36 17.22
CA VAL A 187 5.89 20.21 18.43
C VAL A 187 6.79 20.14 19.67
N GLU A 188 7.88 19.38 19.61
CA GLU A 188 8.81 19.26 20.73
C GLU A 188 9.52 20.60 21.01
N LEU A 189 9.92 21.32 19.97
CA LEU A 189 10.57 22.62 20.08
C LEU A 189 9.64 23.69 20.68
N ASP A 190 8.35 23.65 20.33
CA ASP A 190 7.33 24.51 20.90
C ASP A 190 7.01 24.14 22.36
N ASN A 191 7.03 22.85 22.70
CA ASN A 191 6.91 22.38 24.09
C ASN A 191 8.08 22.87 24.96
N GLN A 192 9.31 22.79 24.46
CA GLN A 192 10.49 23.30 25.16
C GLN A 192 10.43 24.81 25.38
N LYS A 193 9.99 25.58 24.37
CA LYS A 193 9.78 27.04 24.53
C LYS A 193 8.74 27.36 25.59
N ARG A 194 7.63 26.62 25.64
CA ARG A 194 6.60 26.78 26.68
C ARG A 194 7.16 26.44 28.06
N GLN A 195 7.91 25.35 28.20
CA GLN A 195 8.54 24.97 29.46
C GLN A 195 9.58 26.00 29.93
N ALA A 196 10.38 26.57 29.02
CA ALA A 196 11.31 27.65 29.34
C ALA A 196 10.58 28.92 29.80
N SER A 197 9.53 29.33 29.09
CA SER A 197 8.73 30.52 29.43
C SER A 197 8.04 30.38 30.80
N SER A 198 7.57 29.17 31.15
CA SER A 198 6.99 28.90 32.47
C SER A 198 8.02 28.94 33.60
N ARG A 199 9.29 28.59 33.31
CA ARG A 199 10.38 28.62 34.29
C ARG A 199 10.81 30.05 34.61
N ASP A 200 10.90 30.89 33.60
CA ASP A 200 11.26 32.32 33.74
C ASP A 200 10.18 33.10 34.52
N GLN A 201 8.90 32.72 34.38
CA GLN A 201 7.80 33.32 35.15
C GLN A 201 7.86 32.94 36.65
N GLN A 202 8.24 31.70 36.98
CA GLN A 202 8.40 31.28 38.39
C GLN A 202 9.62 31.95 39.08
N GLU A 203 10.71 32.18 38.36
CA GLU A 203 11.87 32.93 38.91
C GLU A 203 11.55 34.41 39.15
N SER A 204 10.69 35.00 38.32
CA SER A 204 10.25 36.39 38.44
C SER A 204 9.27 36.62 39.61
N GLU A 205 8.49 35.60 39.98
CA GLU A 205 7.59 35.65 41.15
C GLU A 205 8.35 35.44 42.47
N ASN A 206 9.36 34.55 42.48
CA ASN A 206 10.17 34.30 43.67
C ASN A 206 11.10 35.47 44.06
N THR A 207 11.37 36.41 43.16
CA THR A 207 12.15 37.63 43.44
C THR A 207 11.28 38.81 43.92
N LYS A 208 9.96 38.66 43.99
CA LYS A 208 9.01 39.70 44.45
C LYS A 208 8.47 39.46 45.87
N ILE A 209 9.26 38.91 46.79
CA ILE A 209 8.94 38.96 48.23
C ILE A 209 9.59 40.23 48.80
N PRO A 210 8.85 41.33 49.07
CA PRO A 210 9.40 42.49 49.75
C PRO A 210 9.40 42.24 51.26
N MET A 211 10.41 42.80 51.93
CA MET A 211 10.49 42.93 53.40
C MET A 211 9.28 43.67 53.98
#